data_AF-A0A5B6ZC19-F1
#
_entry.id   AF-A0A5B6ZC19-F1
#
_cell.length_a   1.000
_cell.length_b   1.000
_cell.length_c   1.000
_cell.angle_alpha   90.00
_cell.angle_beta   90.00
_cell.angle_gamma   90.00
#
_symmetry.space_group_name_H-M   'P 1'
#
loop_
_entity.id
_entity.type
_entity.pdbx_description
1 polymer ?
#
loop_
_entity_poly.entity_id
_entity_poly.type
_entity_poly.pdbx_seq_one_letter_code
_entity_poly.pdbx_strand_id
1 'polypeptide(L)'
;KTHCSQKMGNPTENNTKSKPIRSLLKTFIIPTRFHDQIITSDTRNYLLVTAALIAAVTFQAGVNPPGGVWQDTENCDNPPISQGCDKHKAGQAVYSSETVSFKSFLICNSIALGTAIQLVLFLTYEHAYFFEVLLATFAMAGTYVSAITAVTPSKEDLGLRFISFVLAAPVLIRLSIFCLKKIYRHYRPASEDDQQPNQENQDPGNKNDNRSLA
;
A
#
# COMPACT_ATOMS: atom_id res chain seq x y z
N LYS A 1 -42.40 -41.55 31.81
CA LYS A 1 -41.69 -41.01 33.00
C LYS A 1 -40.21 -40.95 32.60
N THR A 2 -39.70 -40.01 31.80
CA THR A 2 -39.73 -38.53 31.82
C THR A 2 -39.04 -37.92 33.04
N HIS A 3 -38.11 -36.97 32.75
CA HIS A 3 -37.33 -36.05 33.62
C HIS A 3 -36.08 -36.63 34.30
N CYS A 4 -34.89 -35.98 34.29
CA CYS A 4 -34.63 -34.55 34.27
C CYS A 4 -33.34 -34.18 33.51
N SER A 5 -33.42 -33.14 32.70
CA SER A 5 -32.31 -32.50 31.99
C SER A 5 -31.80 -31.34 32.86
N GLN A 6 -30.50 -31.32 33.18
CA GLN A 6 -29.88 -30.26 33.98
C GLN A 6 -29.35 -29.17 33.03
N LYS A 7 -29.78 -27.93 33.27
CA LYS A 7 -29.54 -26.74 32.45
C LYS A 7 -28.34 -25.94 33.01
N MET A 8 -27.56 -25.40 32.08
CA MET A 8 -26.79 -24.14 32.12
C MET A 8 -25.48 -24.03 32.91
N GLY A 9 -24.46 -23.56 32.17
CA GLY A 9 -23.27 -22.88 32.67
C GLY A 9 -22.18 -22.82 31.59
N ASN A 10 -22.31 -21.91 30.61
CA ASN A 10 -21.25 -21.56 29.63
C ASN A 10 -20.49 -20.30 30.13
N PRO A 11 -19.43 -19.84 29.43
CA PRO A 11 -18.05 -19.78 29.90
C PRO A 11 -17.64 -18.38 30.36
N THR A 12 -16.67 -18.27 31.28
CA THR A 12 -16.10 -16.96 31.61
C THR A 12 -15.18 -16.50 30.49
N GLU A 13 -15.74 -15.60 29.70
CA GLU A 13 -15.16 -14.74 28.68
C GLU A 13 -13.91 -13.99 29.17
N ASN A 14 -12.78 -14.23 28.52
CA ASN A 14 -11.56 -13.44 28.66
C ASN A 14 -11.00 -13.09 27.27
N ASN A 15 -11.63 -12.15 26.58
CA ASN A 15 -11.16 -11.61 25.30
C ASN A 15 -11.49 -10.11 25.12
N THR A 16 -10.90 -9.24 25.94
CA THR A 16 -11.18 -7.78 25.90
C THR A 16 -9.98 -6.89 25.58
N LYS A 17 -8.88 -7.40 24.98
CA LYS A 17 -7.72 -6.53 24.65
C LYS A 17 -7.13 -6.61 23.24
N SER A 18 -7.73 -7.32 22.27
CA SER A 18 -7.19 -7.37 20.89
C SER A 18 -8.03 -6.66 19.81
N LYS A 19 -9.15 -6.04 20.19
CA LYS A 19 -10.12 -5.45 19.24
C LYS A 19 -9.65 -4.13 18.56
N PRO A 20 -8.96 -3.16 19.20
CA PRO A 20 -8.70 -1.87 18.57
C PRO A 20 -7.66 -1.97 17.44
N ILE A 21 -6.61 -2.76 17.65
CA ILE A 21 -5.51 -2.90 16.69
C ILE A 21 -5.95 -3.66 15.44
N ARG A 22 -6.81 -4.68 15.58
CA ARG A 22 -7.37 -5.41 14.43
C ARG A 22 -8.32 -4.54 13.59
N SER A 23 -9.01 -3.57 14.19
CA SER A 23 -9.89 -2.63 13.48
C SER A 23 -9.10 -1.58 12.70
N LEU A 24 -8.05 -1.04 13.31
CA LEU A 24 -7.15 -0.10 12.64
C LEU A 24 -6.34 -0.80 11.53
N LEU A 25 -5.88 -2.03 11.77
CA LEU A 25 -5.24 -2.84 10.73
C LEU A 25 -6.22 -3.20 9.61
N LYS A 26 -7.50 -3.49 9.86
CA LYS A 26 -8.49 -3.69 8.78
C LYS A 26 -8.72 -2.44 7.93
N THR A 27 -8.67 -1.27 8.55
CA THR A 27 -8.80 0.04 7.87
C THR A 27 -7.56 0.37 7.05
N PHE A 28 -6.37 -0.01 7.54
CA PHE A 28 -5.10 0.28 6.91
C PHE A 28 -4.66 -0.77 5.88
N ILE A 29 -5.04 -2.03 6.06
CA ILE A 29 -4.54 -3.13 5.24
C ILE A 29 -5.26 -3.22 3.90
N ILE A 30 -6.58 -3.02 3.80
CA ILE A 30 -7.27 -3.20 2.51
C ILE A 30 -8.59 -2.40 2.44
N PRO A 31 -8.69 -1.39 1.56
CA PRO A 31 -9.89 -1.17 0.76
C PRO A 31 -9.61 -1.68 -0.66
N THR A 32 -9.61 -3.01 -0.84
CA THR A 32 -9.81 -3.64 -2.16
C THR A 32 -11.27 -3.55 -2.58
N ARG A 33 -12.14 -2.94 -1.77
CA ARG A 33 -13.43 -2.42 -2.17
C ARG A 33 -13.35 -0.91 -2.42
N PHE A 34 -12.51 -0.49 -3.36
CA PHE A 34 -12.95 0.61 -4.24
C PHE A 34 -13.98 -0.06 -5.16
N HIS A 35 -15.20 -0.07 -4.64
CA HIS A 35 -16.38 -0.75 -5.14
C HIS A 35 -16.60 -0.35 -6.61
N ASP A 36 -16.50 -1.29 -7.54
CA ASP A 36 -17.16 -1.44 -8.85
C ASP A 36 -17.64 -0.17 -9.63
N GLN A 37 -17.03 0.98 -9.40
CA GLN A 37 -17.04 2.11 -10.30
C GLN A 37 -15.87 1.82 -11.22
N ILE A 38 -16.19 1.26 -12.38
CA ILE A 38 -15.28 1.13 -13.52
C ILE A 38 -14.53 2.47 -13.62
N ILE A 39 -13.27 2.51 -13.18
CA ILE A 39 -12.45 3.71 -13.30
C ILE A 39 -12.41 3.98 -14.81
N THR A 40 -13.04 5.07 -15.24
CA THR A 40 -13.07 5.44 -16.66
C THR A 40 -11.63 5.65 -17.14
N SER A 41 -11.39 5.45 -18.44
CA SER A 41 -10.07 5.70 -19.04
C SER A 41 -9.52 7.07 -18.67
N ASP A 42 -10.40 8.06 -18.62
CA ASP A 42 -10.06 9.45 -18.36
C ASP A 42 -9.65 9.63 -16.89
N THR A 43 -10.45 9.09 -15.95
CA THR A 43 -10.10 9.10 -14.53
C THR A 43 -8.76 8.42 -14.27
N ARG A 44 -8.51 7.28 -14.94
CA ARG A 44 -7.22 6.58 -14.85
C ARG A 44 -6.07 7.46 -15.35
N ASN A 45 -6.26 8.17 -16.46
CA ASN A 45 -5.23 9.06 -17.00
C ASN A 45 -4.93 10.23 -16.04
N TYR A 46 -5.97 10.90 -15.52
CA TYR A 46 -5.79 11.99 -14.54
C TYR A 46 -5.08 11.51 -13.28
N LEU A 47 -5.44 10.34 -12.77
CA LEU A 47 -4.82 9.75 -11.58
C LEU A 47 -3.36 9.34 -11.84
N LEU A 48 -3.03 8.78 -13.02
CA LEU A 48 -1.64 8.46 -13.39
C LEU A 48 -0.77 9.71 -13.43
N VAL A 49 -1.25 10.78 -14.06
CA VAL A 49 -0.55 12.08 -14.10
C VAL A 49 -0.39 12.63 -12.69
N THR A 50 -1.46 12.64 -11.89
CA THR A 50 -1.42 13.13 -10.50
C THR A 50 -0.43 12.32 -9.66
N ALA A 51 -0.43 10.99 -9.80
CA ALA A 51 0.50 10.11 -9.09
C ALA A 51 1.95 10.39 -9.50
N ALA A 52 2.23 10.53 -10.80
CA ALA A 52 3.56 10.86 -11.29
C ALA A 52 4.05 12.23 -10.79
N LEU A 53 3.16 13.23 -10.72
CA LEU A 53 3.46 14.54 -10.16
C LEU A 53 3.78 14.48 -8.67
N ILE A 54 2.98 13.76 -7.88
CA ILE A 54 3.26 13.56 -6.45
C ILE A 54 4.62 12.86 -6.28
N ALA A 55 4.90 11.81 -7.06
CA ALA A 55 6.18 11.12 -7.04
C ALA A 55 7.35 12.05 -7.38
N ALA A 56 7.20 12.88 -8.42
CA ALA A 56 8.23 13.83 -8.82
C ALA A 56 8.50 14.88 -7.72
N VAL A 57 7.45 15.51 -7.18
CA VAL A 57 7.58 16.53 -6.12
C VAL A 57 8.19 15.94 -4.86
N THR A 58 7.76 14.75 -4.45
CA THR A 58 8.29 14.08 -3.26
C THR A 58 9.73 13.66 -3.44
N PHE A 59 10.09 13.07 -4.58
CA PHE A 59 11.47 12.73 -4.92
C PHE A 59 12.37 13.97 -4.86
N GLN A 60 11.97 15.06 -5.52
CA GLN A 60 12.74 16.31 -5.51
C GLN A 60 12.93 16.87 -4.09
N ALA A 61 11.87 16.90 -3.29
CA ALA A 61 11.95 17.39 -1.91
C ALA A 61 12.78 16.48 -0.99
N GLY A 62 12.80 15.17 -1.24
CA GLY A 62 13.61 14.23 -0.44
C GLY A 62 15.10 14.29 -0.78
N VAL A 63 15.46 14.40 -2.06
CA VAL A 63 16.87 14.46 -2.49
C VAL A 63 17.48 15.86 -2.32
N ASN A 64 16.66 16.90 -2.32
CA ASN A 64 17.04 18.28 -2.04
C ASN A 64 16.33 18.75 -0.76
N PRO A 65 16.85 18.41 0.43
CA PRO A 65 16.19 18.74 1.68
C PRO A 65 16.02 20.26 1.84
N PRO A 66 14.96 20.72 2.54
CA PRO A 66 14.81 22.14 2.89
C PRO A 66 16.09 22.69 3.54
N GLY A 67 16.49 23.90 3.18
CA GLY A 67 17.75 24.49 3.65
C GLY A 67 19.02 23.94 2.99
N GLY A 68 18.90 22.95 2.10
CA GLY A 68 20.01 22.38 1.35
C GLY A 68 20.88 21.43 2.16
N VAL A 69 22.09 21.21 1.66
CA VAL A 69 23.09 20.32 2.27
C VAL A 69 24.35 21.09 2.58
N TRP A 70 25.05 20.66 3.63
CA TRP A 70 26.38 21.17 3.96
C TRP A 70 27.35 20.92 2.81
N GLN A 71 28.18 21.91 2.49
CA GLN A 71 29.16 21.82 1.40
C GLN A 71 30.55 21.41 1.90
N ASP A 72 30.74 21.45 3.21
CA ASP A 72 31.98 21.20 3.93
C ASP A 72 31.74 20.18 5.06
N THR A 73 32.83 19.75 5.70
CA THR A 73 32.82 18.80 6.80
C THR A 73 33.52 19.43 8.00
N GLU A 74 32.76 19.65 9.08
CA GLU A 74 33.26 20.21 10.33
C GLU A 74 33.47 19.09 11.36
N ASN A 75 34.72 18.94 11.83
CA ASN A 75 35.10 17.95 12.85
C ASN A 75 35.45 18.65 14.17
N CYS A 76 34.71 18.32 15.22
CA CYS A 76 34.86 18.90 16.56
C CYS A 76 35.99 18.30 17.40
N ASP A 77 37.15 18.01 16.80
CA ASP A 77 38.19 17.26 17.50
C ASP A 77 38.95 18.11 18.55
N ASN A 78 38.82 19.45 18.54
CA ASN A 78 39.27 20.37 19.61
C ASN A 78 38.50 21.72 19.55
N PRO A 79 37.27 21.84 20.07
CA PRO A 79 36.49 23.07 19.94
C PRO A 79 37.07 24.19 20.82
N PRO A 80 37.20 25.43 20.32
CA PRO A 80 37.44 26.56 21.19
C PRO A 80 36.30 26.68 22.21
N ILE A 81 36.63 26.93 23.48
CA ILE A 81 35.70 26.96 24.64
C ILE A 81 34.51 27.95 24.42
N SER A 82 34.64 28.85 23.45
CA SER A 82 33.72 29.95 23.15
C SER A 82 32.61 29.65 22.13
N GLN A 83 32.66 28.54 21.39
CA GLN A 83 31.66 28.19 20.37
C GLN A 83 31.25 26.73 20.48
N GLY A 84 29.95 26.49 20.60
CA GLY A 84 29.39 25.14 20.43
C GLY A 84 29.80 24.59 19.06
N CYS A 85 30.17 23.32 19.00
CA CYS A 85 30.61 22.69 17.77
C CYS A 85 29.52 21.76 17.22
N ASP A 86 28.91 22.17 16.11
CA ASP A 86 27.90 21.40 15.39
C ASP A 86 28.59 20.54 14.32
N LYS A 87 28.95 19.31 14.70
CA LYS A 87 29.54 18.33 13.79
C LYS A 87 28.61 18.03 12.63
N HIS A 88 29.07 18.26 11.41
CA HIS A 88 28.35 17.93 10.18
C HIS A 88 29.30 17.41 9.10
N LYS A 89 28.75 16.70 8.12
CA LYS A 89 29.49 16.19 6.97
C LYS A 89 28.92 16.75 5.68
N ALA A 90 29.80 16.98 4.71
CA ALA A 90 29.40 17.41 3.37
C ALA A 90 28.37 16.44 2.78
N GLY A 91 27.30 16.99 2.22
CA GLY A 91 26.15 16.25 1.70
C GLY A 91 25.04 15.97 2.71
N GLN A 92 25.27 16.15 4.02
CA GLN A 92 24.19 16.04 5.02
C GLN A 92 23.25 17.24 4.95
N ALA A 93 21.96 17.00 5.18
CA ALA A 93 20.94 18.04 5.21
C ALA A 93 21.25 19.05 6.32
N VAL A 94 21.23 20.35 5.99
CA VAL A 94 21.30 21.42 7.00
C VAL A 94 20.13 21.30 7.98
N TYR A 95 18.95 20.91 7.46
CA TYR A 95 17.75 20.69 8.25
C TYR A 95 17.84 19.53 9.25
N SER A 96 18.85 18.65 9.14
CA SER A 96 19.04 17.56 10.11
C SER A 96 19.44 18.03 11.52
N SER A 97 19.84 19.30 11.67
CA SER A 97 20.04 19.96 12.96
C SER A 97 18.76 19.97 13.82
N GLU A 98 17.59 20.15 13.19
CA GLU A 98 16.27 20.08 13.83
C GLU A 98 15.69 18.68 13.72
N THR A 99 16.22 17.76 14.54
CA THR A 99 15.99 16.31 14.40
C THR A 99 14.50 15.91 14.37
N VAL A 100 13.64 16.53 15.19
CA VAL A 100 12.22 16.16 15.27
C VAL A 100 11.48 16.54 13.98
N SER A 101 11.63 17.79 13.54
CA SER A 101 10.95 18.32 12.35
C SER A 101 11.48 17.67 11.07
N PHE A 102 12.79 17.40 11.00
CA PHE A 102 13.42 16.68 9.89
C PHE A 102 12.90 15.25 9.75
N LYS A 103 12.76 14.51 10.87
CA LYS A 103 12.18 13.16 10.88
C LYS A 103 10.74 13.16 10.38
N SER A 104 9.90 14.05 10.91
CA SER A 104 8.50 14.14 10.48
C SER A 104 8.40 14.43 8.99
N PHE A 105 9.21 15.36 8.48
CA PHE A 105 9.30 15.66 7.04
C PHE A 105 9.65 14.41 6.21
N LEU A 106 10.74 13.71 6.56
CA LEU A 106 11.19 12.53 5.81
C LEU A 106 10.17 11.39 5.83
N ILE A 107 9.51 11.15 6.97
CA ILE A 107 8.49 10.10 7.09
C ILE A 107 7.29 10.44 6.20
N CYS A 108 6.74 11.65 6.30
CA CYS A 108 5.60 12.07 5.50
C CYS A 108 5.92 12.05 4.00
N ASN A 109 7.09 12.54 3.61
CA ASN A 109 7.54 12.55 2.22
C ASN A 109 7.69 11.13 1.67
N SER A 110 8.29 10.21 2.43
CA SER A 110 8.48 8.82 2.02
C SER A 110 7.15 8.06 1.90
N ILE A 111 6.18 8.31 2.78
CA ILE A 111 4.82 7.76 2.67
C ILE A 111 4.14 8.29 1.40
N ALA A 112 4.26 9.60 1.12
CA ALA A 112 3.69 10.20 -0.08
C ALA A 112 4.30 9.60 -1.37
N LEU A 113 5.62 9.42 -1.42
CA LEU A 113 6.29 8.76 -2.54
C LEU A 113 5.84 7.30 -2.69
N GLY A 114 5.78 6.53 -1.60
CA GLY A 114 5.36 5.13 -1.61
C GLY A 114 3.92 4.96 -2.09
N THR A 115 3.01 5.80 -1.61
CA THR A 115 1.60 5.79 -2.06
C THR A 115 1.47 6.18 -3.53
N ALA A 116 2.24 7.15 -4.02
CA ALA A 116 2.27 7.54 -5.43
C ALA A 116 2.78 6.41 -6.33
N ILE A 117 3.91 5.78 -5.97
CA ILE A 117 4.42 4.59 -6.67
C ILE A 117 3.35 3.49 -6.71
N GLN A 118 2.71 3.24 -5.56
CA GLN A 118 1.69 2.21 -5.47
C GLN A 118 0.48 2.48 -6.37
N LEU A 119 0.08 3.74 -6.48
CA LEU A 119 -0.98 4.20 -7.37
C LEU A 119 -0.58 3.99 -8.83
N VAL A 120 0.62 4.42 -9.25
CA VAL A 120 1.14 4.19 -10.61
C VAL A 120 1.12 2.69 -10.96
N LEU A 121 1.63 1.84 -10.08
CA LEU A 121 1.66 0.38 -10.30
C LEU A 121 0.26 -0.23 -10.37
N PHE A 122 -0.68 0.26 -9.56
CA PHE A 122 -2.07 -0.21 -9.59
C PHE A 122 -2.77 0.16 -10.91
N LEU A 123 -2.56 1.39 -11.40
CA LEU A 123 -3.22 1.89 -12.60
C LEU A 123 -2.61 1.33 -13.90
N THR A 124 -1.35 0.92 -13.88
CA THR A 124 -0.63 0.42 -15.06
C THR A 124 -0.66 -1.11 -15.20
N TYR A 125 -1.29 -1.81 -14.25
CA TYR A 125 -1.23 -3.27 -14.12
C TYR A 125 -1.77 -4.05 -15.34
N GLU A 126 -2.73 -3.50 -16.09
CA GLU A 126 -3.34 -4.18 -17.24
C GLU A 126 -2.68 -3.85 -18.59
N HIS A 127 -1.61 -3.06 -18.59
CA HIS A 127 -0.94 -2.61 -19.82
C HIS A 127 0.33 -3.42 -20.10
N ALA A 128 0.64 -3.63 -21.38
CA ALA A 128 1.84 -4.36 -21.82
C ALA A 128 3.15 -3.79 -21.26
N TYR A 129 3.18 -2.48 -20.94
CA TYR A 129 4.34 -1.76 -20.40
C TYR A 129 4.49 -1.88 -18.87
N PHE A 130 3.68 -2.70 -18.20
CA PHE A 130 3.71 -2.83 -16.74
C PHE A 130 5.11 -3.19 -16.20
N PHE A 131 5.83 -4.10 -16.86
CA PHE A 131 7.17 -4.51 -16.40
C PHE A 131 8.21 -3.39 -16.47
N GLU A 132 8.13 -2.55 -17.50
CA GLU A 132 9.00 -1.37 -17.64
C GLU A 132 8.72 -0.36 -16.52
N VAL A 133 7.44 -0.08 -16.26
CA VAL A 133 7.02 0.83 -15.17
C VAL A 133 7.38 0.25 -13.80
N LEU A 134 7.27 -1.07 -13.63
CA LEU A 134 7.70 -1.77 -12.42
C LEU A 134 9.20 -1.59 -12.20
N LEU A 135 10.02 -1.86 -13.21
CA LEU A 135 11.47 -1.72 -13.12
C LEU A 135 11.88 -0.27 -12.84
N ALA A 136 11.27 0.69 -13.55
CA ALA A 136 11.53 2.12 -13.37
C ALA A 136 11.18 2.59 -11.95
N THR A 137 10.03 2.18 -11.42
CA THR A 137 9.61 2.56 -10.06
C THR A 137 10.47 1.90 -8.97
N PHE A 138 10.95 0.67 -9.16
CA PHE A 138 11.93 0.05 -8.28
C PHE A 138 13.28 0.77 -8.30
N ALA A 139 13.78 1.13 -9.49
CA ALA A 139 15.02 1.90 -9.62
C ALA A 139 14.90 3.29 -8.96
N MET A 140 13.76 3.97 -9.17
CA MET A 140 13.47 5.24 -8.53
C MET A 140 13.40 5.12 -7.00
N ALA A 141 12.74 4.08 -6.47
CA ALA A 141 12.70 3.81 -5.04
C ALA A 141 14.11 3.57 -4.46
N GLY A 142 14.95 2.79 -5.15
CA GLY A 142 16.32 2.52 -4.72
C GLY A 142 17.20 3.78 -4.69
N THR A 143 17.12 4.61 -5.74
CA THR A 143 17.85 5.90 -5.79
C THR A 143 17.35 6.88 -4.73
N TYR A 144 16.05 6.91 -4.45
CA TYR A 144 15.50 7.71 -3.36
C TYR A 144 16.05 7.26 -2.00
N VAL A 145 16.04 5.96 -1.70
CA VAL A 145 16.63 5.43 -0.46
C VAL A 145 18.12 5.80 -0.36
N SER A 146 18.87 5.64 -1.44
CA SER A 146 20.28 6.05 -1.50
C SER A 146 20.46 7.55 -1.22
N ALA A 147 19.63 8.41 -1.80
CA ALA A 147 19.70 9.84 -1.56
C ALA A 147 19.38 10.20 -0.10
N ILE A 148 18.33 9.61 0.48
CA ILE A 148 17.99 9.81 1.90
C ILE A 148 19.14 9.37 2.82
N THR A 149 19.83 8.26 2.50
CA THR A 149 21.00 7.83 3.28
C THR A 149 22.17 8.80 3.19
N ALA A 150 22.34 9.48 2.06
CA ALA A 150 23.42 10.45 1.87
C ALA A 150 23.15 11.75 2.67
N VAL A 151 21.90 12.20 2.70
CA VAL A 151 21.52 13.46 3.38
C VAL A 151 21.28 13.29 4.88
N THR A 152 21.07 12.08 5.38
CA THR A 152 20.75 11.81 6.80
C THR A 152 22.02 11.45 7.59
N PRO A 153 22.24 12.03 8.78
CA PRO A 153 23.38 11.67 9.61
C PRO A 153 23.29 10.23 10.16
N SER A 154 24.44 9.55 10.22
CA SER A 154 24.56 8.10 10.51
C SER A 154 24.04 7.63 11.88
N LYS A 155 23.70 8.55 12.79
CA LYS A 155 23.14 8.25 14.11
C LYS A 155 21.66 7.80 14.04
N GLU A 156 21.04 7.88 12.86
CA GLU A 156 19.60 7.68 12.60
C GLU A 156 19.26 6.30 11.99
N ASP A 157 20.13 5.29 12.14
CA ASP A 157 20.13 4.01 11.41
C ASP A 157 18.79 3.21 11.47
N LEU A 158 17.96 3.45 12.48
CA LEU A 158 16.63 2.85 12.62
C LEU A 158 15.60 3.41 11.64
N GLY A 159 15.70 4.69 11.26
CA GLY A 159 14.78 5.35 10.33
C GLY A 159 14.90 4.81 8.90
N LEU A 160 16.11 4.46 8.49
CA LEU A 160 16.42 3.86 7.18
C LEU A 160 15.74 2.50 6.98
N ARG A 161 15.77 1.65 8.01
CA ARG A 161 15.07 0.35 7.98
C ARG A 161 13.56 0.51 7.91
N PHE A 162 13.02 1.53 8.59
CA PHE A 162 11.59 1.82 8.58
C PHE A 162 11.12 2.38 7.24
N ILE A 163 11.87 3.32 6.64
CA ILE A 163 11.56 3.87 5.31
C ILE A 163 11.58 2.77 4.25
N SER A 164 12.60 1.91 4.26
CA SER A 164 12.70 0.75 3.36
C SER A 164 11.51 -0.21 3.51
N PHE A 165 11.11 -0.52 4.74
CA PHE A 165 9.97 -1.40 5.01
C PHE A 165 8.62 -0.76 4.62
N VAL A 166 8.43 0.53 4.90
CA VAL A 166 7.20 1.28 4.56
C VAL A 166 7.00 1.40 3.05
N LEU A 167 8.08 1.57 2.29
CA LEU A 167 8.02 1.65 0.83
C LEU A 167 7.83 0.27 0.18
N ALA A 168 8.50 -0.77 0.71
CA ALA A 168 8.51 -2.11 0.13
C ALA A 168 7.29 -2.95 0.53
N ALA A 169 6.80 -2.88 1.77
CA ALA A 169 5.76 -3.79 2.27
C ALA A 169 4.44 -3.72 1.47
N PRO A 170 3.88 -2.54 1.12
CA PRO A 170 2.65 -2.47 0.33
C PRO A 170 2.83 -3.05 -1.08
N VAL A 171 3.99 -2.82 -1.68
CA VAL A 171 4.36 -3.32 -3.01
C VAL A 171 4.50 -4.84 -2.97
N LEU A 172 5.22 -5.38 -1.99
CA LEU A 172 5.41 -6.82 -1.80
C LEU A 172 4.09 -7.53 -1.49
N ILE A 173 3.22 -6.93 -0.68
CA ILE A 173 1.88 -7.48 -0.39
C ILE A 173 1.06 -7.54 -1.69
N ARG A 174 1.05 -6.50 -2.51
CA ARG A 174 0.28 -6.53 -3.78
C ARG A 174 0.90 -7.45 -4.83
N LEU A 175 2.22 -7.53 -4.93
CA LEU A 175 2.91 -8.51 -5.78
C LEU A 175 2.61 -9.93 -5.36
N SER A 176 2.62 -10.22 -4.05
CA SER A 176 2.26 -11.54 -3.54
C SER A 176 0.81 -11.90 -3.85
N ILE A 177 -0.15 -10.97 -3.69
CA ILE A 177 -1.55 -11.19 -4.08
C ILE A 177 -1.67 -11.43 -5.59
N PHE A 178 -0.93 -10.69 -6.43
CA PHE A 178 -0.91 -10.90 -7.88
C PHE A 178 -0.36 -12.29 -8.25
N CYS A 179 0.80 -12.66 -7.70
CA CYS A 179 1.39 -13.98 -7.91
C CYS A 179 0.44 -15.08 -7.47
N LEU A 180 -0.18 -14.94 -6.29
CA LEU A 180 -1.18 -15.88 -5.78
C LEU A 180 -2.39 -15.98 -6.71
N LYS A 181 -2.93 -14.86 -7.21
CA LYS A 181 -4.05 -14.88 -8.17
C LYS A 181 -3.68 -15.50 -9.52
N LYS A 182 -2.44 -15.28 -10.00
CA LYS A 182 -1.95 -15.86 -11.26
C LYS A 182 -1.73 -17.37 -11.11
N ILE A 183 -1.10 -17.80 -10.03
CA ILE A 183 -0.89 -19.21 -9.68
C ILE A 183 -2.25 -19.88 -9.45
N TYR A 184 -3.16 -19.26 -8.70
CA TYR A 184 -4.51 -19.78 -8.46
C TYR A 184 -5.31 -19.93 -9.76
N ARG A 185 -5.24 -18.97 -10.69
CA ARG A 185 -5.85 -19.12 -12.03
C ARG A 185 -5.20 -20.23 -12.86
N HIS A 186 -3.88 -20.38 -12.77
CA HIS A 186 -3.16 -21.42 -13.50
C HIS A 186 -3.46 -22.83 -12.96
N TYR A 187 -3.65 -22.94 -11.65
CA TYR A 187 -4.04 -24.19 -10.97
C TYR A 187 -5.55 -24.38 -10.88
N ARG A 188 -6.39 -23.44 -11.34
CA ARG A 188 -7.85 -23.62 -11.39
C ARG A 188 -8.12 -24.70 -12.43
N PRO A 189 -8.53 -25.92 -12.03
CA PRO A 189 -8.95 -26.89 -13.00
C PRO A 189 -10.17 -26.32 -13.73
N ALA A 190 -10.25 -26.55 -15.04
CA ALA A 190 -11.46 -26.25 -15.81
C ALA A 190 -12.61 -27.11 -15.28
N SER A 191 -13.41 -26.57 -14.38
CA SER A 191 -14.62 -27.22 -13.87
C SER A 191 -15.74 -26.20 -13.70
N GLU A 192 -16.66 -26.26 -14.68
CA GLU A 192 -18.10 -25.97 -14.61
C GLU A 192 -18.57 -24.57 -14.18
N ASP A 193 -18.31 -23.54 -15.00
CA ASP A 193 -19.17 -22.34 -15.02
C ASP A 193 -19.64 -21.94 -16.44
N ASP A 194 -19.22 -22.65 -17.50
CA ASP A 194 -19.55 -22.31 -18.91
C ASP A 194 -20.53 -23.30 -19.58
N GLN A 195 -21.21 -24.17 -18.82
CA GLN A 195 -22.19 -25.13 -19.37
C GLN A 195 -23.54 -25.03 -18.67
N GLN A 196 -24.27 -23.97 -18.99
CA GLN A 196 -25.72 -24.07 -19.15
C GLN A 196 -26.09 -23.62 -20.57
N PRO A 197 -26.36 -24.55 -21.51
CA PRO A 197 -27.19 -24.22 -22.64
C PRO A 197 -28.62 -24.01 -22.12
N ASN A 198 -29.17 -22.82 -22.35
CA ASN A 198 -30.60 -22.55 -22.18
C ASN A 198 -31.40 -23.53 -23.06
N GLN A 199 -31.97 -24.57 -22.46
CA GLN A 199 -33.06 -25.33 -23.03
C GLN A 199 -34.15 -25.53 -21.98
N GLU A 200 -35.38 -25.46 -22.47
CA GLU A 200 -36.65 -25.76 -21.80
C GLU A 200 -37.38 -24.59 -21.14
N ASN A 201 -38.05 -23.80 -21.98
CA ASN A 201 -39.36 -23.24 -21.66
C ASN A 201 -40.30 -23.54 -22.83
N GLN A 202 -40.81 -24.76 -22.86
CA GLN A 202 -42.06 -25.08 -23.55
C GLN A 202 -42.68 -26.33 -22.91
N ASP A 203 -43.62 -26.11 -21.99
CA ASP A 203 -44.72 -27.06 -21.78
C ASP A 203 -46.02 -26.25 -21.63
N PRO A 204 -47.08 -26.55 -22.42
CA PRO A 204 -48.34 -25.84 -22.34
C PRO A 204 -49.16 -26.39 -21.17
N GLY A 205 -49.37 -25.53 -20.17
CA GLY A 205 -50.26 -25.80 -19.05
C GLY A 205 -51.69 -26.11 -19.51
N ASN A 206 -52.08 -27.36 -19.26
CA ASN A 206 -53.43 -27.90 -19.20
C ASN A 206 -54.42 -26.93 -18.48
N LYS A 207 -55.49 -26.54 -19.18
CA LYS A 207 -56.74 -26.05 -18.59
C LYS A 207 -57.90 -26.87 -19.14
N ASN A 208 -58.30 -27.88 -18.37
CA ASN A 208 -59.65 -28.41 -18.41
C ASN A 208 -60.54 -27.52 -17.53
N ASP A 209 -61.58 -26.91 -18.10
CA ASP A 209 -62.84 -26.63 -17.41
C ASP A 209 -63.98 -26.29 -18.42
N ASN A 210 -64.81 -27.31 -18.68
CA ASN A 210 -66.28 -27.34 -18.79
C ASN A 210 -67.09 -26.23 -19.51
N ARG A 211 -67.71 -26.62 -20.64
CA ARG A 211 -69.13 -26.35 -21.00
C ARG A 211 -69.55 -27.31 -22.13
N SER A 212 -70.25 -28.41 -21.85
CA SER A 212 -71.71 -28.55 -21.76
C SER A 212 -72.46 -28.26 -23.07
N LEU A 213 -72.85 -29.37 -23.72
CA LEU A 213 -74.16 -29.67 -24.35
C LEU A 213 -74.78 -28.71 -25.38
N ALA A 214 -75.15 -29.35 -26.50
CA ALA A 214 -76.11 -28.99 -27.56
C ALA A 214 -75.60 -28.10 -28.71
#